data_AF-F1DTB9-F1
#
_entry.id   AF-F1DTB9-F1
#
_cell.length_a   1.000
_cell.length_b   1.000
_cell.length_c   1.000
_cell.angle_alpha   90.00
_cell.angle_beta   90.00
_cell.angle_gamma   90.00
#
_symmetry.space_group_name_H-M   'P 1'
#
loop_
_entity.id
_entity.type
_entity.pdbx_description
1 polymer ?
#
loop_
_entity_poly.entity_id
_entity_poly.type
_entity_poly.pdbx_seq_one_letter_code
_entity_poly.pdbx_strand_id
1 'polypeptide(L)'
;GDAMGMNMVSKGVQNVLQFLQSDFPDMEVVGISGNFCSDKKPAAVNWIEGRGKSVVCEAVITEEIVKKVLKTTVPALVELNKLKNLVGSALAGALGGFNAHASNIVTAVFIATGQDPAQNVESSHCLTMLEPINDGRDLHISVTMPSIEVGTV
;
A
#
# COMPACT_ATOMS: atom_id res chain seq x y z
N GLY A 1 18.80 3.43 -3.16
CA GLY A 1 19.53 2.91 -1.98
C GLY A 1 18.56 2.24 -1.05
N ASP A 2 19.01 1.92 0.15
CA ASP A 2 18.26 1.09 1.10
C ASP A 2 17.58 1.89 2.21
N ALA A 3 17.84 3.20 2.30
CA ALA A 3 17.08 4.08 3.19
C ALA A 3 15.66 4.25 2.66
N MET A 4 14.69 4.47 3.56
CA MET A 4 13.33 4.87 3.15
C MET A 4 13.37 6.17 2.33
N GLY A 5 14.27 7.08 2.69
CA GLY A 5 14.75 8.13 1.78
C GLY A 5 14.11 9.51 1.96
N MET A 6 13.18 9.70 2.88
CA MET A 6 12.51 11.01 3.09
C MET A 6 13.49 12.18 3.26
N ASN A 7 14.50 12.06 4.12
CA ASN A 7 15.49 13.12 4.32
C ASN A 7 16.38 13.35 3.08
N MET A 8 16.73 12.28 2.38
CA MET A 8 17.52 12.35 1.15
C MET A 8 16.76 13.10 0.05
N VAL A 9 15.47 12.76 -0.13
CA VAL A 9 14.59 13.40 -1.11
C VAL A 9 14.36 14.87 -0.76
N SER A 10 14.07 15.20 0.51
CA SER A 10 13.88 16.59 0.95
C SER A 10 15.10 17.46 0.66
N LYS A 11 16.31 16.94 0.89
CA LYS A 11 17.56 17.65 0.55
C LYS A 11 17.71 17.85 -0.96
N GLY A 12 17.38 16.85 -1.75
CA GLY A 12 17.36 16.94 -3.21
C GLY A 12 16.38 18.01 -3.71
N VAL A 13 15.15 18.00 -3.19
CA VAL A 13 14.12 18.99 -3.54
C VAL A 13 14.55 20.39 -3.18
N GLN A 14 15.16 20.60 -2.01
CA GLN A 14 15.68 21.92 -1.62
C GLN A 14 16.69 22.47 -2.63
N ASN A 15 17.64 21.64 -3.09
CA ASN A 15 18.62 22.05 -4.09
C ASN A 15 17.98 22.36 -5.45
N VAL A 16 16.97 21.57 -5.85
CA VAL A 16 16.22 21.80 -7.10
C VAL A 16 15.42 23.10 -7.02
N LEU A 17 14.75 23.37 -5.89
CA LEU A 17 14.01 24.61 -5.69
C LEU A 17 14.94 25.83 -5.75
N GLN A 18 16.13 25.75 -5.13
CA GLN A 18 17.12 26.82 -5.19
C GLN A 18 17.64 27.06 -6.61
N PHE A 19 17.83 25.99 -7.38
CA PHE A 19 18.18 26.08 -8.80
C PHE A 19 17.04 26.73 -9.62
N LEU A 20 15.79 26.32 -9.41
CA LEU A 20 14.65 26.91 -10.12
C LEU A 20 14.48 28.40 -9.80
N GLN A 21 14.80 28.84 -8.57
CA GLN A 21 14.77 30.26 -8.22
C GLN A 21 15.81 31.11 -8.97
N SER A 22 16.88 30.52 -9.53
CA SER A 22 17.77 31.30 -10.40
C SER A 22 17.16 31.61 -11.76
N ASP A 23 16.30 30.71 -12.26
CA ASP A 23 15.62 30.86 -13.56
C ASP A 23 14.29 31.63 -13.42
N PHE A 24 13.63 31.49 -12.27
CA PHE A 24 12.36 32.13 -11.92
C PHE A 24 12.51 32.95 -10.63
N PRO A 25 13.15 34.13 -10.67
CA PRO A 25 13.47 34.92 -9.47
C PRO A 25 12.25 35.51 -8.77
N ASP A 26 11.08 35.51 -9.40
CA ASP A 26 9.78 35.87 -8.82
C ASP A 26 9.07 34.68 -8.13
N MET A 27 9.62 33.46 -8.20
CA MET A 27 9.08 32.28 -7.53
C MET A 27 9.27 32.33 -6.01
N GLU A 28 8.17 32.25 -5.26
CA GLU A 28 8.17 32.13 -3.80
C GLU A 28 8.00 30.67 -3.36
N VAL A 29 8.95 30.17 -2.55
CA VAL A 29 8.87 28.83 -1.94
C VAL A 29 8.21 28.94 -0.57
N VAL A 30 6.93 28.57 -0.49
CA VAL A 30 6.16 28.58 0.76
C VAL A 30 6.55 27.41 1.69
N GLY A 31 6.95 26.28 1.12
CA GLY A 31 7.40 25.12 1.88
C GLY A 31 7.89 23.99 0.97
N ILE A 32 8.75 23.13 1.52
CA ILE A 32 9.29 21.98 0.78
C ILE A 32 8.22 20.89 0.57
N SER A 33 7.25 20.79 1.49
CA SER A 33 6.13 19.85 1.40
C SER A 33 4.81 20.60 1.33
N GLY A 34 4.15 20.54 0.18
CA GLY A 34 2.79 21.04 -0.03
C GLY A 34 1.72 19.97 0.18
N ASN A 35 2.01 18.90 0.93
CA ASN A 35 1.17 17.70 1.08
C ASN A 35 0.84 16.93 -0.20
N PHE A 36 1.43 17.28 -1.34
CA PHE A 36 1.31 16.49 -2.58
C PHE A 36 2.24 15.26 -2.61
N CYS A 37 2.98 14.99 -1.53
CA CYS A 37 3.85 13.82 -1.43
C CYS A 37 3.10 12.48 -1.45
N SER A 38 2.01 12.19 -0.72
CA SER A 38 1.53 12.74 0.56
C SER A 38 2.03 11.88 1.72
N ASP A 39 2.63 12.47 2.75
CA ASP A 39 3.25 11.73 3.85
C ASP A 39 2.39 11.60 5.09
N LYS A 40 2.12 10.37 5.57
CA LYS A 40 1.34 10.08 6.79
C LYS A 40 -0.09 10.60 6.74
N LYS A 41 -0.66 10.74 5.52
CA LYS A 41 -2.05 11.13 5.28
C LYS A 41 -2.63 10.27 4.16
N PRO A 42 -3.91 9.85 4.27
CA PRO A 42 -4.55 9.14 3.17
C PRO A 42 -4.68 10.06 1.95
N ALA A 43 -4.12 9.64 0.81
CA ALA A 43 -4.15 10.44 -0.42
C ALA A 43 -4.22 9.55 -1.66
N ALA A 44 -5.10 9.92 -2.60
CA ALA A 44 -5.31 9.19 -3.85
C ALA A 44 -4.03 9.09 -4.69
N VAL A 45 -3.19 10.13 -4.67
CA VAL A 45 -1.93 10.14 -5.42
C VAL A 45 -1.02 8.97 -5.05
N ASN A 46 -0.91 8.63 -3.76
CA ASN A 46 -0.11 7.48 -3.31
C ASN A 46 -0.69 6.15 -3.79
N TRP A 47 -2.02 6.06 -3.94
CA TRP A 47 -2.69 4.86 -4.45
C TRP A 47 -2.49 4.69 -5.96
N ILE A 48 -2.58 5.79 -6.72
CA ILE A 48 -2.58 5.78 -8.18
C ILE A 48 -1.16 5.78 -8.75
N GLU A 49 -0.31 6.69 -8.27
CA GLU A 49 1.06 6.90 -8.77
C GLU A 49 2.08 6.06 -8.00
N GLY A 50 1.70 5.53 -6.84
CA GLY A 50 2.58 4.81 -5.92
C GLY A 50 3.47 5.75 -5.08
N ARG A 51 4.08 5.18 -4.03
CA ARG A 51 5.05 5.89 -3.19
C ARG A 51 5.98 4.90 -2.47
N GLY A 52 7.29 5.10 -2.52
CA GLY A 52 8.22 4.12 -1.97
C GLY A 52 8.30 2.88 -2.87
N LYS A 53 7.78 1.74 -2.41
CA LYS A 53 7.79 0.46 -3.13
C LYS A 53 6.38 0.03 -3.53
N SER A 54 6.17 -0.22 -4.82
CA SER A 54 4.96 -0.85 -5.36
C SER A 54 5.20 -2.35 -5.52
N VAL A 55 4.42 -3.17 -4.82
CA VAL A 55 4.65 -4.62 -4.74
C VAL A 55 3.35 -5.39 -5.01
N VAL A 56 3.49 -6.52 -5.70
CA VAL A 56 2.44 -7.54 -5.86
C VAL A 56 2.97 -8.87 -5.31
N CYS A 57 2.13 -9.61 -4.61
CA CYS A 57 2.39 -10.97 -4.19
C CYS A 57 1.18 -11.85 -4.49
N GLU A 58 1.42 -13.07 -4.95
CA GLU A 58 0.37 -14.03 -5.28
C GLU A 58 0.71 -15.44 -4.80
N ALA A 59 -0.32 -16.25 -4.56
CA ALA A 59 -0.19 -17.66 -4.21
C ALA A 59 -1.42 -18.45 -4.66
N VAL A 60 -1.22 -19.77 -4.84
CA VAL A 60 -2.30 -20.74 -5.02
C VAL A 60 -2.41 -21.60 -3.77
N ILE A 61 -3.62 -21.66 -3.20
CA ILE A 61 -3.94 -22.49 -2.04
C ILE A 61 -4.87 -23.61 -2.50
N THR A 62 -4.39 -24.85 -2.39
CA THR A 62 -5.15 -26.03 -2.81
C THR A 62 -6.43 -26.22 -2.00
N GLU A 63 -7.46 -26.84 -2.59
CA GLU A 63 -8.73 -27.16 -1.93
C GLU A 63 -8.55 -27.82 -0.55
N GLU A 64 -7.62 -28.77 -0.48
CA GLU A 64 -7.31 -29.52 0.73
C GLU A 64 -6.86 -28.58 1.86
N ILE A 65 -5.96 -27.65 1.57
CA ILE A 65 -5.46 -26.68 2.54
C ILE A 65 -6.57 -25.70 2.95
N VAL A 66 -7.40 -25.23 1.99
CA VAL A 66 -8.53 -24.35 2.29
C VAL A 66 -9.51 -25.03 3.27
N LYS A 67 -9.85 -26.30 3.04
CA LYS A 67 -10.75 -27.06 3.93
C LYS A 67 -10.09 -27.44 5.25
N LYS A 68 -8.87 -27.99 5.22
CA LYS A 68 -8.22 -28.56 6.41
C LYS A 68 -7.58 -27.50 7.30
N VAL A 69 -7.06 -26.41 6.76
CA VAL A 69 -6.35 -25.38 7.54
C VAL A 69 -7.24 -24.16 7.75
N LEU A 70 -7.79 -23.59 6.67
CA LEU A 70 -8.62 -22.38 6.74
C LEU A 70 -10.06 -22.65 7.19
N LYS A 71 -10.47 -23.93 7.26
CA LYS A 71 -11.78 -24.40 7.74
C LYS A 71 -12.95 -23.77 6.99
N THR A 72 -12.78 -23.57 5.68
CA THR A 72 -13.77 -22.93 4.81
C THR A 72 -13.75 -23.56 3.42
N THR A 73 -14.46 -22.96 2.46
CA THR A 73 -14.48 -23.37 1.05
C THR A 73 -14.03 -22.23 0.15
N VAL A 74 -13.51 -22.57 -1.04
CA VAL A 74 -13.10 -21.57 -2.04
C VAL A 74 -14.25 -20.64 -2.43
N PRO A 75 -15.47 -21.13 -2.75
CA PRO A 75 -16.58 -20.24 -3.09
C PRO A 75 -16.93 -19.25 -1.98
N ALA A 76 -16.92 -19.70 -0.71
CA ALA A 76 -17.24 -18.83 0.43
C ALA A 76 -16.20 -17.71 0.61
N LEU A 77 -14.90 -18.01 0.44
CA LEU A 77 -13.84 -17.00 0.51
C LEU A 77 -13.92 -15.99 -0.63
N VAL A 78 -14.15 -16.45 -1.86
CA VAL A 78 -14.28 -15.57 -3.03
C VAL A 78 -15.49 -14.65 -2.88
N GLU A 79 -16.63 -15.18 -2.44
CA GLU A 79 -17.83 -14.40 -2.17
C GLU A 79 -17.60 -13.37 -1.06
N LEU A 80 -17.01 -13.79 0.07
CA LEU A 80 -16.66 -12.88 1.17
C LEU A 80 -15.72 -11.76 0.70
N ASN A 81 -14.70 -12.06 -0.11
CA ASN A 81 -13.78 -11.05 -0.62
C ASN A 81 -14.51 -10.01 -1.48
N LYS A 82 -15.36 -10.47 -2.40
CA LYS A 82 -16.16 -9.56 -3.25
C LYS A 82 -17.07 -8.67 -2.42
N LEU A 83 -17.81 -9.25 -1.47
CA LEU A 83 -18.75 -8.49 -0.64
C LEU A 83 -18.03 -7.54 0.33
N LYS A 84 -16.96 -8.00 0.99
CA LYS A 84 -16.30 -7.26 2.06
C LYS A 84 -15.23 -6.31 1.56
N ASN A 85 -14.24 -6.82 0.83
CA ASN A 85 -13.05 -6.07 0.45
C ASN A 85 -13.30 -5.19 -0.78
N LEU A 86 -14.22 -5.55 -1.67
CA LEU A 86 -14.53 -4.77 -2.86
C LEU A 86 -15.79 -3.92 -2.64
N VAL A 87 -16.96 -4.54 -2.60
CA VAL A 87 -18.25 -3.82 -2.53
C VAL A 87 -18.37 -3.05 -1.22
N GLY A 88 -18.05 -3.65 -0.09
CA GLY A 88 -18.09 -3.01 1.22
C GLY A 88 -17.17 -1.79 1.31
N SER A 89 -15.91 -1.94 0.90
CA SER A 89 -14.95 -0.83 0.85
C SER A 89 -15.37 0.28 -0.13
N ALA A 90 -15.93 -0.08 -1.29
CA ALA A 90 -16.46 0.90 -2.23
C ALA A 90 -17.64 1.71 -1.64
N LEU A 91 -18.58 1.04 -0.98
CA LEU A 91 -19.71 1.69 -0.30
C LEU A 91 -19.24 2.59 0.85
N ALA A 92 -18.18 2.20 1.56
CA ALA A 92 -17.60 2.99 2.64
C ALA A 92 -16.78 4.20 2.14
N GLY A 93 -16.56 4.35 0.83
CA GLY A 93 -15.68 5.39 0.28
C GLY A 93 -14.21 5.20 0.69
N ALA A 94 -13.78 3.95 0.88
CA ALA A 94 -12.42 3.65 1.29
C ALA A 94 -11.41 4.02 0.20
N LEU A 95 -10.33 4.71 0.59
CA LEU A 95 -9.22 5.05 -0.28
C LEU A 95 -8.07 4.05 -0.08
N GLY A 96 -7.78 3.22 -1.10
CA GLY A 96 -6.73 2.18 -1.03
C GLY A 96 -7.00 1.04 -0.03
N GLY A 97 -8.14 1.06 0.67
CA GLY A 97 -8.53 0.11 1.72
C GLY A 97 -9.34 -1.08 1.22
N PHE A 98 -8.94 -1.72 0.13
CA PHE A 98 -9.65 -2.86 -0.47
C PHE A 98 -9.11 -4.20 0.04
N ASN A 99 -8.98 -4.33 1.36
CA ASN A 99 -8.37 -5.45 2.05
C ASN A 99 -9.04 -5.73 3.40
N ALA A 100 -8.62 -6.80 4.07
CA ALA A 100 -9.16 -7.16 5.38
C ALA A 100 -8.50 -6.41 6.54
N HIS A 101 -7.17 -6.51 6.65
CA HIS A 101 -6.42 -5.96 7.78
C HIS A 101 -4.92 -5.83 7.44
N ALA A 102 -4.57 -5.37 6.23
CA ALA A 102 -3.17 -5.19 5.81
C ALA A 102 -2.38 -4.33 6.82
N SER A 103 -3.03 -3.28 7.34
CA SER A 103 -2.54 -2.40 8.40
C SER A 103 -2.00 -3.13 9.64
N ASN A 104 -2.63 -4.23 10.05
CA ASN A 104 -2.16 -4.99 11.22
C ASN A 104 -0.79 -5.63 10.97
N ILE A 105 -0.61 -6.24 9.78
CA ILE A 105 0.66 -6.90 9.41
C ILE A 105 1.75 -5.86 9.20
N VAL A 106 1.44 -4.79 8.46
CA VAL A 106 2.38 -3.69 8.21
C VAL A 106 2.86 -3.08 9.52
N THR A 107 1.94 -2.71 10.42
CA THR A 107 2.30 -2.13 11.73
C THR A 107 3.17 -3.06 12.55
N ALA A 108 2.83 -4.35 12.63
CA ALA A 108 3.61 -5.32 13.40
C ALA A 108 5.04 -5.45 12.86
N VAL A 109 5.21 -5.58 11.54
CA VAL A 109 6.52 -5.66 10.90
C VAL A 109 7.28 -4.35 11.07
N PHE A 110 6.63 -3.20 10.87
CA PHE A 110 7.25 -1.88 10.99
C PHE A 110 7.83 -1.65 12.37
N ILE A 111 7.05 -1.92 13.43
CA ILE A 111 7.52 -1.81 14.81
C ILE A 111 8.67 -2.79 15.07
N ALA A 112 8.54 -4.04 14.63
CA ALA A 112 9.57 -5.06 14.86
C ALA A 112 10.89 -4.78 14.11
N THR A 113 10.83 -4.06 12.99
CA THR A 113 11.98 -3.80 12.11
C THR A 113 12.45 -2.34 12.13
N GLY A 114 12.01 -1.54 13.11
CA GLY A 114 12.49 -0.17 13.31
C GLY A 114 12.07 0.83 12.23
N GLN A 115 10.96 0.58 11.53
CA GLN A 115 10.40 1.51 10.55
C GLN A 115 9.61 2.64 11.23
N ASP A 116 9.14 3.62 10.47
CA ASP A 116 8.25 4.68 10.95
C ASP A 116 6.79 4.17 11.00
N PRO A 117 6.22 3.89 12.19
CA PRO A 117 4.87 3.30 12.27
C PRO A 117 3.77 4.25 11.81
N ALA A 118 4.03 5.57 11.75
CA ALA A 118 3.04 6.53 11.26
C ALA A 118 2.81 6.41 9.75
N GLN A 119 3.79 5.89 9.00
CA GLN A 119 3.66 5.63 7.55
C GLN A 119 2.78 4.43 7.23
N ASN A 120 2.27 3.72 8.25
CA ASN A 120 1.25 2.70 8.07
C ASN A 120 -0.02 3.25 7.39
N VAL A 121 -0.31 4.55 7.51
CA VAL A 121 -1.45 5.19 6.85
C VAL A 121 -1.47 4.90 5.35
N GLU A 122 -0.36 5.11 4.67
CA GLU A 122 -0.20 4.88 3.23
C GLU A 122 0.44 3.52 2.89
N SER A 123 1.31 2.99 3.75
CA SER A 123 1.95 1.68 3.53
C SER A 123 0.99 0.50 3.65
N SER A 124 -0.18 0.70 4.26
CA SER A 124 -1.24 -0.31 4.36
C SER A 124 -2.27 -0.26 3.23
N HIS A 125 -2.11 0.64 2.26
CA HIS A 125 -2.85 0.58 1.00
C HIS A 125 -2.67 -0.79 0.36
N CYS A 126 -3.78 -1.51 0.18
CA CYS A 126 -3.76 -2.87 -0.29
C CYS A 126 -5.08 -3.23 -0.98
N LEU A 127 -4.97 -3.82 -2.17
CA LEU A 127 -6.06 -4.52 -2.84
C LEU A 127 -5.85 -6.03 -2.71
N THR A 128 -6.83 -6.73 -2.15
CA THR A 128 -6.85 -8.19 -2.06
C THR A 128 -7.83 -8.78 -3.08
N MET A 129 -7.32 -9.63 -3.96
CA MET A 129 -8.12 -10.33 -4.97
C MET A 129 -8.09 -11.83 -4.71
N LEU A 130 -9.26 -12.46 -4.81
CA LEU A 130 -9.45 -13.90 -4.66
C LEU A 130 -10.19 -14.44 -5.88
N GLU A 131 -9.64 -15.46 -6.51
CA GLU A 131 -10.21 -16.08 -7.70
C GLU A 131 -10.25 -17.62 -7.55
N PRO A 132 -11.37 -18.26 -7.94
CA PRO A 132 -11.43 -19.71 -8.04
C PRO A 132 -10.68 -20.15 -9.30
N ILE A 133 -9.77 -21.11 -9.16
CA ILE A 133 -9.04 -21.71 -10.28
C ILE A 133 -9.19 -23.25 -10.28
N ASN A 134 -8.71 -23.92 -11.32
CA ASN A 134 -8.75 -25.39 -11.43
C ASN A 134 -10.15 -25.97 -11.19
N ASP A 135 -11.12 -25.47 -11.96
CA ASP A 135 -12.56 -25.78 -11.85
C ASP A 135 -13.18 -25.39 -10.50
N GLY A 136 -12.60 -24.39 -9.85
CA GLY A 136 -13.07 -23.84 -8.57
C GLY A 136 -12.67 -24.63 -7.33
N ARG A 137 -11.74 -25.57 -7.48
CA ARG A 137 -11.19 -26.35 -6.37
C ARG A 137 -10.14 -25.56 -5.59
N ASP A 138 -9.27 -24.85 -6.29
CA ASP A 138 -8.17 -24.13 -5.67
C ASP A 138 -8.44 -22.63 -5.64
N LEU A 139 -7.81 -21.95 -4.68
CA LEU A 139 -7.92 -20.53 -4.48
C LEU A 139 -6.64 -19.85 -4.97
N HIS A 140 -6.75 -19.00 -5.97
CA HIS A 140 -5.72 -17.98 -6.23
C HIS A 140 -5.99 -16.76 -5.35
N ILE A 141 -4.95 -16.29 -4.68
CA ILE A 141 -4.96 -15.08 -3.88
C ILE A 141 -3.85 -14.16 -4.34
N SER A 142 -4.14 -12.87 -4.46
CA SER A 142 -3.13 -11.84 -4.65
C SER A 142 -3.37 -10.63 -3.77
N VAL A 143 -2.27 -9.95 -3.43
CA VAL A 143 -2.27 -8.65 -2.76
C VAL A 143 -1.40 -7.67 -3.56
N THR A 144 -1.94 -6.47 -3.78
CA THR A 144 -1.24 -5.37 -4.46
C THR A 144 -1.13 -4.19 -3.51
N MET A 145 0.09 -3.75 -3.22
CA MET A 145 0.40 -2.68 -2.28
C MET A 145 1.28 -1.63 -2.98
N PRO A 146 0.70 -0.52 -3.47
CA PRO A 146 1.41 0.43 -4.35
C PRO A 146 2.28 1.45 -3.59
N SER A 147 2.17 1.53 -2.27
CA SER A 147 2.76 2.63 -1.50
C SER A 147 3.50 2.22 -0.23
N ILE A 148 4.27 1.12 -0.25
CA ILE A 148 5.03 0.66 0.92
C ILE A 148 6.28 1.53 1.11
N GLU A 149 6.34 2.24 2.24
CA GLU A 149 7.50 3.04 2.63
C GLU A 149 8.33 2.31 3.67
N VAL A 150 9.47 1.81 3.22
CA VAL A 150 10.33 0.94 4.02
C VAL A 150 11.78 1.23 3.69
N GLY A 151 12.65 1.08 4.69
CA GLY A 151 14.10 1.14 4.54
C GLY A 151 14.82 0.20 5.50
N THR A 152 16.08 -0.10 5.22
CA THR A 152 16.92 -0.97 6.04
C THR A 152 18.22 -0.28 6.48
N VAL A 153 18.41 1.01 6.17
CA VAL A 153 19.50 1.87 6.64
C VAL A 153 19.03 3.29 6.95
#